data_AF-A0A2N5MN66-F1
#
_entry.id   AF-A0A2N5MN66-F1
#
_cell.length_a   1.000
_cell.length_b   1.000
_cell.length_c   1.000
_cell.angle_alpha   90.00
_cell.angle_beta   90.00
_cell.angle_gamma   90.00
#
_symmetry.space_group_name_H-M   'P 1'
#
loop_
_entity.id
_entity.type
_entity.pdbx_description
1 polymer ?
#
loop_
_entity_poly.entity_id
_entity_poly.type
_entity_poly.pdbx_seq_one_letter_code
_entity_poly.pdbx_strand_id
1 'polypeptide(L)'
;MDHLTITLLEKMFRETTPEEMLRRQFVGKEVSVWEMEVIKPLQNKGLSDSVINVLLQYVAELHGKLERQHVLEVGASWAKQKVQTTKKAMCLVDDQIKHKYLQIYGVES
;
A
#
# COMPACT_ATOMS: atom_id res chain seq x y z
N MET A 1 -1.31 9.02 14.99
CA MET A 1 -2.21 7.89 14.65
C MET A 1 -2.46 7.13 15.94
N ASP A 2 -3.69 7.08 16.40
CA ASP A 2 -4.04 6.33 17.62
C ASP A 2 -4.02 4.81 17.36
N HIS A 3 -4.05 4.03 18.44
CA HIS A 3 -3.95 2.57 18.39
C HIS A 3 -5.10 1.91 17.60
N LEU A 4 -6.31 2.47 17.67
CA LEU A 4 -7.49 1.92 17.00
C LEU A 4 -7.34 2.06 15.49
N THR A 5 -6.91 3.23 15.02
CA THR A 5 -6.71 3.49 13.59
C THR A 5 -5.61 2.62 12.98
N ILE A 6 -4.49 2.43 13.69
CA ILE A 6 -3.42 1.52 13.24
C ILE A 6 -3.97 0.09 13.07
N THR A 7 -4.76 -0.37 14.04
CA THR A 7 -5.32 -1.73 14.04
C THR A 7 -6.32 -1.93 12.89
N LEU A 8 -7.17 -0.95 12.63
CA LEU A 8 -8.15 -0.99 11.53
C LEU A 8 -7.49 -0.99 10.16
N LEU A 9 -6.50 -0.12 9.95
CA LEU A 9 -5.73 -0.09 8.71
C LEU A 9 -4.97 -1.39 8.48
N GLU A 10 -4.31 -1.90 9.52
CA GLU A 10 -3.59 -3.17 9.41
C GLU A 10 -4.53 -4.33 9.05
N LYS A 11 -5.73 -4.36 9.64
CA LYS A 11 -6.77 -5.34 9.29
C LYS A 11 -7.20 -5.20 7.83
N MET A 12 -7.52 -3.99 7.40
CA MET A 12 -7.92 -3.69 6.01
C MET A 12 -6.85 -4.16 5.01
N PHE A 13 -5.57 -3.83 5.26
CA PHE A 13 -4.47 -4.25 4.40
C PHE A 13 -4.26 -5.77 4.38
N ARG A 14 -4.56 -6.49 5.47
CA ARG A 14 -4.46 -7.96 5.50
C ARG A 14 -5.62 -8.66 4.79
N GLU A 15 -6.79 -8.07 4.79
CA GLU A 15 -8.03 -8.68 4.29
C GLU A 15 -8.34 -8.29 2.83
N THR A 16 -7.60 -7.33 2.26
CA THR A 16 -7.76 -6.88 0.87
C THR A 16 -6.76 -7.59 -0.03
N THR A 17 -7.12 -7.96 -1.26
CA THR A 17 -6.11 -8.44 -2.24
C THR A 17 -5.39 -7.27 -2.93
N PRO A 18 -4.19 -7.46 -3.51
CA PRO A 18 -3.52 -6.41 -4.26
C PRO A 18 -4.34 -5.87 -5.44
N GLU A 19 -5.14 -6.71 -6.10
CA GLU A 19 -6.03 -6.30 -7.17
C GLU A 19 -7.19 -5.44 -6.65
N GLU A 20 -7.78 -5.82 -5.52
CA GLU A 20 -8.82 -5.02 -4.85
C GLU A 20 -8.26 -3.68 -4.38
N MET A 21 -7.02 -3.67 -3.87
CA MET A 21 -6.35 -2.44 -3.46
C MET A 21 -6.13 -1.51 -4.64
N LEU A 22 -5.65 -2.02 -5.78
CA LEU A 22 -5.56 -1.23 -7.01
C LEU A 22 -6.94 -0.66 -7.38
N ARG A 23 -7.99 -1.49 -7.42
CA ARG A 23 -9.35 -1.01 -7.76
C ARG A 23 -9.85 0.10 -6.85
N ARG A 24 -9.52 0.06 -5.55
CA ARG A 24 -9.88 1.12 -4.60
C ARG A 24 -9.21 2.46 -4.91
N GLN A 25 -8.02 2.45 -5.49
CA GLN A 25 -7.31 3.67 -5.89
C GLN A 25 -7.92 4.34 -7.13
N PHE A 26 -8.62 3.57 -7.96
CA PHE A 26 -9.19 4.03 -9.22
C PHE A 26 -10.72 4.14 -9.17
N VAL A 27 -11.28 4.78 -8.12
CA VAL A 27 -12.74 4.95 -7.97
C VAL A 27 -13.39 5.42 -9.29
N GLY A 28 -14.18 4.55 -9.91
CA GLY A 28 -14.89 4.82 -11.17
C GLY A 28 -14.09 4.65 -12.47
N LYS A 29 -12.86 4.11 -12.42
CA LYS A 29 -12.02 3.80 -13.60
C LYS A 29 -11.60 2.32 -13.58
N GLU A 30 -11.56 1.69 -14.75
CA GLU A 30 -10.99 0.36 -14.87
C GLU A 30 -9.49 0.40 -14.52
N VAL A 31 -9.07 -0.49 -13.63
CA VAL A 31 -7.64 -0.76 -13.42
C VAL A 31 -7.10 -1.33 -14.72
N SER A 32 -6.14 -0.64 -15.30
CA SER A 32 -5.50 -1.09 -16.53
C SER A 32 -4.73 -2.38 -16.26
N VAL A 33 -4.63 -3.24 -17.29
CA VAL A 33 -3.81 -4.46 -17.24
C VAL A 33 -2.38 -4.13 -16.77
N TRP A 34 -1.85 -2.99 -17.20
CA TRP A 34 -0.53 -2.48 -16.85
C TRP A 34 -0.31 -2.24 -15.35
N GLU A 35 -1.35 -1.84 -14.63
CA GLU A 35 -1.29 -1.63 -13.17
C GLU A 35 -1.29 -2.97 -12.42
N MET A 36 -1.96 -4.00 -12.93
CA MET A 36 -1.94 -5.34 -12.33
C MET A 36 -0.58 -6.03 -12.50
N GLU A 37 0.18 -5.68 -13.53
CA GLU A 37 1.49 -6.29 -13.80
C GLU A 37 2.55 -6.02 -12.72
N VAL A 38 2.33 -5.09 -11.78
CA VAL A 38 3.28 -4.85 -10.67
C VAL A 38 3.18 -5.89 -9.57
N ILE A 39 2.03 -6.57 -9.42
CA ILE A 39 1.75 -7.47 -8.30
C ILE A 39 2.69 -8.67 -8.32
N LYS A 40 2.74 -9.40 -9.44
CA LYS A 40 3.59 -10.61 -9.58
C LYS A 40 5.08 -10.33 -9.35
N PRO A 41 5.71 -9.29 -9.92
CA PRO A 41 7.08 -8.92 -9.60
C PRO A 41 7.34 -8.68 -8.11
N LEU A 42 6.40 -8.10 -7.38
CA LEU A 42 6.53 -7.84 -5.94
C LEU A 42 6.40 -9.12 -5.12
N GLN A 43 5.44 -9.99 -5.46
CA GLN A 43 5.28 -11.32 -4.87
C GLN A 43 6.52 -12.18 -5.09
N ASN A 44 7.09 -12.16 -6.30
CA ASN A 44 8.33 -12.87 -6.64
C ASN A 44 9.55 -12.37 -5.85
N LYS A 45 9.50 -11.14 -5.32
CA LYS A 45 10.51 -10.60 -4.40
C LYS A 45 10.28 -11.00 -2.94
N GLY A 46 9.24 -11.79 -2.66
CA GLY A 46 8.90 -12.29 -1.33
C GLY A 46 8.09 -11.32 -0.48
N LEU A 47 7.47 -10.29 -1.08
CA LEU A 47 6.52 -9.45 -0.37
C LEU A 47 5.16 -10.15 -0.28
N SER A 48 4.54 -10.13 0.90
CA SER A 48 3.18 -10.62 1.06
C SER A 48 2.18 -9.64 0.44
N ASP A 49 1.01 -10.15 0.05
CA ASP A 49 -0.10 -9.34 -0.46
C ASP A 49 -0.44 -8.18 0.47
N SER A 50 -0.44 -8.43 1.79
CA SER A 50 -0.70 -7.40 2.78
C SER A 50 0.36 -6.29 2.82
N VAL A 51 1.63 -6.59 2.54
CA VAL A 51 2.71 -5.59 2.43
C VAL A 51 2.61 -4.86 1.09
N ILE A 52 2.27 -5.57 0.01
CA ILE A 52 2.02 -4.99 -1.32
C ILE A 52 0.88 -3.97 -1.23
N ASN A 53 -0.17 -4.26 -0.49
CA ASN A 53 -1.30 -3.34 -0.31
C ASN A 53 -0.86 -2.02 0.34
N VAL A 54 -0.03 -2.09 1.39
CA VAL A 54 0.52 -0.89 2.04
C VAL A 54 1.39 -0.10 1.07
N LEU A 55 2.20 -0.79 0.26
CA LEU A 55 3.06 -0.18 -0.74
C LEU A 55 2.27 0.55 -1.84
N LEU A 56 1.23 -0.10 -2.38
CA LEU A 56 0.38 0.47 -3.42
C LEU A 56 -0.32 1.73 -2.92
N GLN A 57 -0.90 1.67 -1.72
CA GLN A 57 -1.49 2.84 -1.09
C GLN A 57 -0.44 3.94 -0.88
N TYR A 58 0.73 3.60 -0.34
CA TYR A 58 1.79 4.57 -0.05
C TYR A 58 2.23 5.34 -1.30
N VAL A 59 2.48 4.63 -2.41
CA VAL A 59 2.92 5.24 -3.66
C VAL A 59 1.82 6.10 -4.28
N ALA A 60 0.57 5.63 -4.24
CA ALA A 60 -0.57 6.40 -4.72
C ALA A 60 -0.72 7.74 -3.97
N GLU A 61 -0.58 7.72 -2.63
CA GLU A 61 -0.70 8.93 -1.80
C GLU A 61 0.46 9.91 -1.94
N LEU A 62 1.66 9.39 -2.23
CA LEU A 62 2.88 10.19 -2.37
C LEU A 62 2.86 11.01 -3.66
N HIS A 63 2.41 10.41 -4.76
CA HIS A 63 2.47 11.02 -6.10
C HIS A 63 1.10 11.40 -6.67
N GLY A 64 0.01 11.09 -5.98
CA GLY A 64 -1.37 11.22 -6.48
C GLY A 64 -1.70 10.28 -7.65
N LYS A 65 -0.78 9.36 -7.99
CA LYS A 65 -0.89 8.37 -9.06
C LYS A 65 0.01 7.17 -8.76
N LEU A 66 -0.36 6.00 -9.28
CA LEU A 66 0.47 4.81 -9.24
C LEU A 66 1.46 4.81 -10.41
N GLU A 67 2.70 5.20 -10.13
CA GLU A 67 3.77 5.08 -11.13
C GLU A 67 4.46 3.71 -11.02
N ARG A 68 4.32 2.89 -12.06
CA ARG A 68 4.82 1.50 -12.10
C ARG A 68 6.26 1.37 -11.65
N GLN A 69 7.15 2.19 -12.23
CA GLN A 69 8.58 2.13 -11.95
C GLN A 69 8.84 2.40 -10.46
N HIS A 70 8.19 3.42 -9.91
CA HIS A 70 8.34 3.78 -8.51
C HIS A 70 7.84 2.70 -7.55
N VAL A 71 6.69 2.08 -7.85
CA VAL A 71 6.18 0.92 -7.09
C VAL A 71 7.22 -0.20 -7.03
N LEU A 72 7.85 -0.52 -8.15
CA LEU A 72 8.85 -1.58 -8.23
C LEU A 72 10.16 -1.22 -7.51
N GLU A 73 10.59 0.04 -7.58
CA GLU A 73 11.79 0.54 -6.89
C GLU A 73 11.62 0.49 -5.37
N VAL A 74 10.51 1.04 -4.86
CA VAL A 74 10.20 1.02 -3.42
C VAL A 74 9.99 -0.43 -2.94
N GLY A 75 9.25 -1.24 -3.71
CA GLY A 75 9.05 -2.66 -3.41
C GLY A 75 10.36 -3.46 -3.38
N ALA A 76 11.29 -3.20 -4.28
CA ALA A 76 12.61 -3.82 -4.26
C ALA A 76 13.42 -3.41 -3.02
N SER A 77 13.32 -2.16 -2.60
CA SER A 77 13.94 -1.67 -1.35
C SER A 77 13.35 -2.39 -0.13
N TRP A 78 12.02 -2.51 -0.05
CA TRP A 78 11.33 -3.19 1.05
C TRP A 78 11.64 -4.68 1.12
N ALA A 79 11.74 -5.35 -0.02
CA ALA A 79 12.17 -6.74 -0.09
C ALA A 79 13.60 -6.92 0.44
N LYS A 80 14.54 -6.05 0.05
CA LYS A 80 15.92 -6.05 0.57
C LYS A 80 15.97 -5.82 2.09
N GLN A 81 15.09 -4.96 2.61
CA GLN A 81 14.97 -4.66 4.05
C GLN A 81 14.18 -5.73 4.83
N LYS A 82 13.74 -6.81 4.17
CA LYS A 82 12.93 -7.89 4.75
C LYS A 82 11.68 -7.35 5.44
N VAL A 83 10.93 -6.51 4.74
CA VAL A 83 9.63 -6.01 5.19
C VAL A 83 8.59 -7.10 4.89
N GLN A 84 8.29 -7.92 5.90
CA GLN A 84 7.42 -9.10 5.74
C GLN A 84 6.08 -8.97 6.48
N THR A 85 5.90 -7.91 7.27
CA THR A 85 4.68 -7.70 8.06
C THR A 85 4.03 -6.38 7.69
N THR A 86 2.70 -6.38 7.67
CA THR A 86 1.89 -5.19 7.42
C THR A 86 2.26 -4.06 8.38
N LYS A 87 2.41 -4.37 9.67
CA LYS A 87 2.84 -3.40 10.68
C LYS A 87 4.20 -2.77 10.36
N LYS A 88 5.21 -3.56 9.96
CA LYS A 88 6.54 -3.04 9.61
C LYS A 88 6.46 -2.17 8.35
N ALA A 89 5.66 -2.55 7.35
CA ALA A 89 5.42 -1.74 6.16
C ALA A 89 4.77 -0.40 6.52
N MET A 90 3.73 -0.40 7.36
CA MET A 90 3.06 0.82 7.82
C MET A 90 3.98 1.75 8.62
N CYS A 91 4.96 1.20 9.35
CA CYS A 91 5.96 2.03 10.05
C CYS A 91 6.94 2.73 9.10
N LEU A 92 7.23 2.14 7.93
CA LEU A 92 8.15 2.70 6.93
C LEU A 92 7.54 3.79 6.06
N VAL A 93 6.21 3.90 6.07
CA VAL A 93 5.49 4.98 5.41
C VAL A 93 5.82 6.31 6.12
N ASP A 94 6.13 7.35 5.35
CA ASP A 94 6.42 8.71 5.85
C ASP A 94 5.28 9.23 6.74
N ASP A 95 5.63 10.01 7.76
CA ASP A 95 4.66 10.66 8.65
C ASP A 95 3.67 11.56 7.89
N GLN A 96 4.07 12.18 6.78
CA GLN A 96 3.16 12.95 5.92
C GLN A 96 2.03 12.08 5.32
N ILE A 97 2.34 10.84 4.93
CA ILE A 97 1.36 9.91 4.36
C ILE A 97 0.51 9.28 5.48
N LYS A 98 1.09 9.05 6.66
CA LYS A 98 0.33 8.63 7.85
C LYS A 98 -0.80 9.61 8.20
N HIS A 99 -0.58 10.92 8.04
CA HIS A 99 -1.62 11.92 8.23
C HIS A 99 -2.73 11.85 7.16
N LYS A 100 -2.39 11.55 5.90
CA LYS A 100 -3.40 11.34 4.84
C LYS A 100 -4.26 10.09 5.08
N TYR A 101 -3.67 9.00 5.58
CA TYR A 101 -4.43 7.80 5.97
C TYR A 101 -5.53 8.12 6.99
N LEU A 102 -5.25 8.99 7.96
CA LEU A 102 -6.25 9.41 8.95
C LEU A 102 -7.45 10.13 8.32
N GLN A 103 -7.20 10.97 7.31
CA GLN A 103 -8.26 11.73 6.64
C GLN A 103 -9.10 10.87 5.69
N ILE A 104 -8.48 9.93 4.97
CA ILE A 104 -9.17 9.08 3.99
C ILE A 104 -10.01 8.00 4.68
N TYR A 105 -9.49 7.41 5.76
CA TYR A 105 -10.18 6.32 6.47
C TYR A 105 -11.00 6.81 7.67
N GLY A 106 -11.15 8.13 7.83
CA GLY A 106 -12.17 8.75 8.66
C GLY A 106 -12.04 8.46 10.16
N VAL A 107 -10.96 8.93 10.78
CA VAL A 107 -10.95 9.12 12.23
C VAL A 107 -10.57 10.57 12.51
N GLU A 108 -11.59 11.44 12.52
CA GLU A 108 -11.47 12.76 13.11
C GLU A 108 -11.05 12.60 14.58
N SER A 109 -10.02 13.34 14.95
CA SER A 109 -9.60 13.58 16.34
C SER A 109 -10.70 14.23 17.16
#